data_AF-A0A965DVK7-F1
#
_entry.id   AF-A0A965DVK7-F1
#
_cell.length_a   1.000
_cell.length_b   1.000
_cell.length_c   1.000
_cell.angle_alpha   90.00
_cell.angle_beta   90.00
_cell.angle_gamma   90.00
#
_symmetry.space_group_name_H-M   'P 1'
#
loop_
_entity.id
_entity.type
_entity.pdbx_description
1 polymer ?
#
loop_
_entity_poly.entity_id
_entity_poly.type
_entity_poly.pdbx_seq_one_letter_code
_entity_poly.pdbx_strand_id
1 'polypeptide(L)'
;TWSSNKSKTSSDFLYNWADSRDFAKPFVEKKELRSTVVATIDFIDSIDALQISAILRANGIVDTDSYRKIGKNQIRVGVFPSVELSDVEALTNCIDYIVEKL
;
A
#
# COMPACT_ATOMS: atom_id res chain seq x y z
N THR A 1 8.61 -10.35 19.30
CA THR A 1 9.71 -11.11 18.68
C THR A 1 10.24 -10.32 17.50
N TRP A 2 11.51 -10.51 17.12
CA TRP A 2 12.18 -9.71 16.07
C TRP A 2 11.40 -9.61 14.76
N SER A 3 10.86 -10.72 14.25
CA SER A 3 10.12 -10.76 12.98
C SER A 3 8.82 -9.95 12.99
N SER A 4 8.07 -9.98 14.10
CA SER A 4 6.82 -9.20 14.23
C SER A 4 7.09 -7.69 14.25
N ASN A 5 8.23 -7.27 14.79
CA ASN A 5 8.60 -5.86 14.81
C ASN A 5 8.92 -5.35 13.39
N LYS A 6 9.65 -6.12 12.56
CA LYS A 6 9.96 -5.75 11.17
C LYS A 6 8.70 -5.50 10.33
N SER A 7 7.77 -6.46 10.32
CA SER A 7 6.51 -6.33 9.58
C SER A 7 5.68 -5.16 10.09
N LYS A 8 5.57 -5.00 11.42
CA LYS A 8 4.85 -3.88 12.01
C LYS A 8 5.44 -2.53 11.61
N THR A 9 6.76 -2.36 11.65
CA THR A 9 7.42 -1.12 11.21
C THR A 9 7.07 -0.79 9.76
N SER A 10 7.08 -1.79 8.88
CA SER A 10 6.76 -1.62 7.46
C SER A 10 5.28 -1.29 7.23
N SER A 11 4.36 -1.96 7.94
CA SER A 11 2.93 -1.64 7.85
C SER A 11 2.62 -0.26 8.42
N ASP A 12 3.24 0.11 9.55
CA ASP A 12 3.06 1.42 10.17
C ASP A 12 3.53 2.53 9.22
N PHE A 13 4.67 2.33 8.55
CA PHE A 13 5.15 3.24 7.51
C PHE A 13 4.12 3.43 6.39
N LEU A 14 3.58 2.34 5.82
CA LEU A 14 2.55 2.43 4.77
C LEU A 14 1.29 3.15 5.23
N TYR A 15 0.81 2.85 6.44
CA TYR A 15 -0.38 3.51 6.96
C TYR A 15 -0.14 5.00 7.24
N ASN A 16 1.05 5.36 7.74
CA ASN A 16 1.41 6.75 7.94
C ASN A 16 1.57 7.49 6.61
N TRP A 17 2.17 6.86 5.59
CA TRP A 17 2.23 7.41 4.23
C TRP A 17 0.83 7.66 3.68
N ALA A 18 -0.08 6.68 3.78
CA ALA A 18 -1.45 6.82 3.31
C ALA A 18 -2.20 7.93 4.08
N ASP A 19 -2.05 8.01 5.41
CA ASP A 19 -2.64 9.07 6.23
C ASP A 19 -2.05 10.48 5.90
N SER A 20 -0.91 10.56 5.19
CA SER A 20 -0.21 11.82 4.83
C SER A 20 -0.48 12.32 3.40
N ARG A 21 -1.30 11.60 2.62
CA ARG A 21 -1.59 11.93 1.22
C ARG A 21 -3.08 12.17 1.04
N ASP A 22 -3.44 13.25 0.35
CA ASP A 22 -4.85 13.61 0.14
C ASP A 22 -5.60 12.63 -0.78
N PHE A 23 -4.87 11.80 -1.52
CA PHE A 23 -5.42 10.83 -2.46
C PHE A 23 -5.54 9.40 -1.92
N ALA A 24 -5.02 9.12 -0.73
CA ALA A 24 -4.95 7.78 -0.15
C ALA A 24 -5.48 7.75 1.28
N LYS A 25 -5.94 6.59 1.73
CA LYS A 25 -6.26 6.35 3.15
C LYS A 25 -6.22 4.87 3.50
N PRO A 26 -5.93 4.50 4.76
CA PRO A 26 -6.10 3.12 5.21
C PRO A 26 -7.56 2.68 5.10
N PHE A 27 -7.81 1.52 4.50
CA PHE A 27 -9.17 0.94 4.41
C PHE A 27 -9.77 0.66 5.79
N VAL A 28 -8.95 0.15 6.71
CA VAL A 28 -9.37 -0.12 8.08
C VAL A 28 -9.20 1.14 8.92
N GLU A 29 -10.32 1.78 9.25
CA GLU A 29 -10.35 3.05 9.99
C GLU A 29 -9.71 2.93 11.38
N LYS A 30 -10.12 1.93 12.16
CA LYS A 30 -9.62 1.68 13.53
C LYS A 30 -8.18 1.21 13.50
N LYS A 31 -7.26 2.03 14.04
CA LYS A 31 -5.81 1.78 14.01
C LYS A 31 -5.43 0.45 14.64
N GLU A 32 -6.09 0.08 15.72
CA GLU A 32 -5.88 -1.16 16.46
C GLU A 32 -6.30 -2.43 15.71
N LEU A 33 -7.10 -2.30 14.65
CA LEU A 33 -7.53 -3.42 13.79
C LEU A 33 -6.72 -3.51 12.49
N ARG A 34 -5.80 -2.56 12.25
CA ARG A 34 -4.96 -2.55 11.06
C ARG A 34 -3.97 -3.73 11.12
N SER A 35 -3.87 -4.45 10.01
CA SER A 35 -3.00 -5.61 9.89
C SER A 35 -1.54 -5.19 9.91
N THR A 36 -0.70 -5.92 10.66
CA THR A 36 0.74 -5.65 10.74
C THR A 36 1.56 -6.28 9.62
N VAL A 37 0.92 -7.05 8.73
CA VAL A 37 1.60 -7.83 7.68
C VAL A 37 1.02 -7.64 6.29
N VAL A 38 -0.20 -7.10 6.19
CA VAL A 38 -0.87 -6.84 4.91
C VAL A 38 -1.61 -5.51 5.01
N ALA A 39 -1.06 -4.45 4.42
CA ALA A 39 -1.68 -3.14 4.40
C ALA A 39 -2.69 -3.04 3.25
N THR A 40 -3.87 -2.49 3.52
CA THR A 40 -4.92 -2.21 2.54
C THR A 40 -5.18 -0.72 2.49
N ILE A 41 -4.93 -0.11 1.33
CA ILE A 41 -4.98 1.34 1.13
C ILE A 41 -6.00 1.66 0.04
N ASP A 42 -7.03 2.42 0.40
CA ASP A 42 -8.02 2.95 -0.53
C ASP A 42 -7.53 4.23 -1.18
N PHE A 43 -7.95 4.47 -2.42
CA PHE A 43 -7.74 5.70 -3.16
C PHE A 43 -9.05 6.46 -3.34
N ILE A 44 -8.95 7.78 -3.48
CA ILE A 44 -10.08 8.63 -3.88
C ILE A 44 -10.54 8.31 -5.30
N ASP A 45 -11.79 8.63 -5.63
CA ASP A 45 -12.41 8.26 -6.92
C ASP A 45 -11.69 8.82 -8.15
N SER A 46 -10.95 9.93 -8.02
CA SER A 46 -10.19 10.51 -9.12
C SER A 46 -8.89 9.77 -9.46
N ILE A 47 -8.48 8.80 -8.63
CA ILE A 47 -7.25 8.02 -8.81
C ILE A 47 -7.61 6.55 -8.98
N ASP A 48 -7.33 5.96 -10.15
CA ASP A 48 -7.62 4.55 -10.42
C ASP A 48 -6.50 3.63 -9.89
N ALA A 49 -6.81 2.88 -8.83
CA ALA A 49 -5.89 1.89 -8.24
C ALA A 49 -5.54 0.73 -9.20
N LEU A 50 -6.42 0.40 -10.15
CA LEU A 50 -6.11 -0.61 -11.18
C LEU A 50 -5.08 -0.06 -12.16
N GLN A 51 -5.18 1.22 -12.52
CA GLN A 51 -4.19 1.88 -13.36
C GLN A 51 -2.84 1.96 -12.66
N ILE A 52 -2.81 2.34 -11.37
CA ILE A 52 -1.58 2.31 -10.55
C ILE A 52 -0.96 0.90 -10.57
N SER A 53 -1.76 -0.13 -10.26
CA SER A 53 -1.28 -1.51 -10.20
C SER A 53 -0.78 -2.02 -11.55
N ALA A 54 -1.42 -1.61 -12.66
CA ALA A 54 -0.98 -1.93 -14.01
C ALA A 54 0.36 -1.28 -14.34
N ILE A 55 0.57 -0.02 -13.98
CA ILE A 55 1.85 0.70 -14.22
C ILE A 55 2.96 0.11 -13.34
N LEU A 56 2.70 -0.16 -12.07
CA LEU A 56 3.64 -0.83 -11.17
C LEU A 56 4.07 -2.19 -11.76
N ARG A 57 3.10 -3.00 -12.19
CA ARG A 57 3.34 -4.32 -12.80
C ARG A 57 4.17 -4.22 -14.07
N ALA A 58 3.91 -3.24 -14.94
CA ALA A 58 4.70 -3.00 -16.14
C ALA A 58 6.17 -2.66 -15.83
N ASN A 59 6.45 -2.18 -14.63
CA ASN A 59 7.79 -1.84 -14.13
C ASN A 59 8.36 -2.87 -13.15
N GLY A 60 7.76 -4.06 -13.07
CA GLY A 60 8.28 -5.17 -12.26
C GLY A 60 7.86 -5.17 -10.78
N ILE A 61 7.05 -4.21 -10.34
CA ILE A 61 6.45 -4.18 -9.01
C ILE A 61 5.08 -4.86 -9.09
N VAL A 62 5.00 -6.09 -8.60
CA VAL A 62 3.84 -6.98 -8.84
C VAL A 62 2.99 -7.21 -7.60
N ASP A 63 1.81 -7.79 -7.81
CA ASP A 63 0.90 -8.28 -6.77
C ASP A 63 0.36 -7.22 -5.78
N THR A 64 0.23 -5.97 -6.24
CA THR A 64 -0.36 -4.86 -5.48
C THR A 64 -1.88 -4.73 -5.62
N ASP A 65 -2.49 -5.51 -6.50
CA ASP A 65 -3.93 -5.45 -6.77
C ASP A 65 -4.78 -5.74 -5.52
N SER A 66 -5.94 -5.10 -5.42
CA SER A 66 -6.92 -5.41 -4.38
C SER A 66 -7.40 -6.86 -4.44
N TYR A 67 -8.02 -7.32 -3.35
CA TYR A 67 -8.65 -8.63 -3.36
C TYR A 67 -9.80 -8.67 -4.36
N ARG A 68 -9.70 -9.56 -5.35
CA ARG A 68 -10.57 -9.63 -6.55
C ARG A 68 -12.08 -9.61 -6.30
N LYS A 69 -12.56 -9.98 -5.10
CA LYS A 69 -14.00 -10.02 -4.76
C LYS A 69 -14.52 -8.79 -4.02
N ILE A 70 -13.66 -7.85 -3.62
CA ILE A 70 -14.05 -6.70 -2.78
C ILE A 70 -14.54 -5.52 -3.63
N GLY A 71 -14.12 -5.40 -4.89
CA GLY A 71 -14.61 -4.37 -5.81
C GLY A 71 -14.32 -2.93 -5.37
N LYS A 72 -13.22 -2.72 -4.64
CA LYS A 72 -12.81 -1.40 -4.12
C LYS A 72 -11.66 -0.82 -4.93
N ASN A 73 -11.65 0.51 -5.01
CA ASN A 73 -10.54 1.30 -5.52
C ASN A 73 -9.38 1.31 -4.51
N GLN A 74 -8.64 0.21 -4.48
CA GLN A 74 -7.74 -0.15 -3.40
C GLN A 74 -6.49 -0.85 -3.94
N ILE A 75 -5.37 -0.71 -3.22
CA ILE A 75 -4.22 -1.62 -3.33
C ILE A 75 -4.05 -2.43 -2.04
N ARG A 76 -3.37 -3.57 -2.17
CA ARG A 76 -3.00 -4.42 -1.04
C ARG A 76 -1.51 -4.74 -1.10
N VAL A 77 -0.81 -4.48 -0.01
CA VAL A 77 0.65 -4.62 0.07
C VAL A 77 1.02 -5.59 1.18
N GLY A 78 1.69 -6.69 0.84
CA GLY A 78 2.25 -7.64 1.80
C GLY A 78 3.60 -7.15 2.32
N VAL A 79 3.73 -6.99 3.64
CA VAL A 79 4.95 -6.54 4.33
C VAL A 79 5.42 -7.59 5.33
N PHE A 80 5.50 -8.84 4.85
CA PHE A 80 6.00 -9.97 5.64
C PHE A 80 7.47 -9.77 6.04
N PRO A 81 8.01 -10.52 7.01
CA PRO A 81 9.36 -10.26 7.55
C PRO A 81 10.51 -10.32 6.55
N SER A 82 10.29 -10.93 5.38
CA SER A 82 11.24 -10.99 4.26
C SER A 82 11.24 -9.75 3.37
N VAL A 83 10.27 -8.86 3.52
CA VAL A 83 10.19 -7.59 2.80
C VAL A 83 10.99 -6.55 3.58
N GLU A 84 11.92 -5.88 2.93
CA GLU A 84 12.72 -4.84 3.56
C GLU A 84 11.97 -3.51 3.57
N LEU A 85 12.18 -2.72 4.63
CA LEU A 85 11.51 -1.41 4.77
C LEU A 85 11.82 -0.48 3.60
N SER A 86 13.04 -0.52 3.08
CA SER A 86 13.45 0.29 1.92
C SER A 86 12.66 -0.01 0.66
N ASP A 87 12.21 -1.26 0.47
CA ASP A 87 11.38 -1.62 -0.68
C ASP A 87 9.96 -1.05 -0.54
N VAL A 88 9.48 -0.97 0.70
CA VAL A 88 8.19 -0.35 1.03
C VAL A 88 8.25 1.16 0.85
N GLU A 89 9.33 1.80 1.28
CA GLU A 89 9.61 3.22 1.01
C GLU A 89 9.67 3.49 -0.51
N ALA A 90 10.41 2.68 -1.25
CA ALA A 90 10.50 2.78 -2.71
C ALA A 90 9.14 2.62 -3.39
N LEU A 91 8.33 1.64 -2.97
CA LEU A 91 6.96 1.46 -3.45
C LEU A 91 6.12 2.72 -3.25
N THR A 92 6.16 3.34 -2.07
CA THR A 92 5.39 4.57 -1.82
C THR A 92 5.84 5.73 -2.71
N ASN A 93 7.15 5.86 -2.95
CA ASN A 93 7.68 6.86 -3.88
C ASN A 93 7.25 6.59 -5.33
N CYS A 94 7.21 5.32 -5.75
CA CYS A 94 6.69 4.95 -7.07
C CYS A 94 5.21 5.30 -7.21
N ILE A 95 4.39 5.04 -6.19
CA ILE A 95 2.96 5.40 -6.21
C ILE A 95 2.78 6.92 -6.26
N ASP A 96 3.50 7.67 -5.42
CA ASP A 96 3.48 9.14 -5.43
C ASP A 96 3.81 9.67 -6.84
N TYR A 97 4.86 9.14 -7.47
CA TYR A 97 5.27 9.52 -8.83
C TYR A 97 4.20 9.19 -9.88
N ILE A 98 3.59 8.00 -9.81
CA ILE A 98 2.53 7.60 -10.74
C ILE A 98 1.35 8.56 -10.60
N VAL A 99 0.87 8.80 -9.37
CA VAL A 99 -0.29 9.65 -9.09
C VAL A 99 -0.07 11.09 -9.56
N GLU A 100 1.15 11.63 -9.44
CA GLU A 100 1.47 12.97 -9.94
C GLU A 100 1.38 13.09 -11.48
N LYS A 101 1.43 11.98 -12.21
CA LYS A 101 1.45 11.92 -13.68
C LYS A 101 0.14 11.39 -14.29
N LEU A 102 -0.85 11.05 -13.46
CA LEU A 102 -2.22 10.71 -13.89
C LEU A 102 -3.06 11.98 -14.05
#